data_AF-A0A9D8RDA7-F1
#
_entry.id   AF-A0A9D8RDA7-F1
#
_cell.length_a   1.000
_cell.length_b   1.000
_cell.length_c   1.000
_cell.angle_alpha   90.00
_cell.angle_beta   90.00
_cell.angle_gamma   90.00
#
_symmetry.space_group_name_H-M   'P 1'
#
loop_
_entity.id
_entity.type
_entity.pdbx_description
1 polymer ?
#
loop_
_entity_poly.entity_id
_entity_poly.type
_entity_poly.pdbx_seq_one_letter_code
_entity_poly.pdbx_strand_id
1 'polypeptide(L)'
;MKQNMVDKIETNYIILHGSFGSPDGNWFLWLKTELEKRGYDVIVPQMPVGVGNQTFENWSQVLKQLKINENTIFVAHSIAPVFVCKYLITNQIKAKRLVFVCGFNNYLGISPEYDAVNKPMFINNLADVNKYSRDIICYYSDNDPYVSYTAEKKFADTIANQQYVIKSGGHINAESGYTKFDEILKVL
;
A
#
# COMPACT_ATOMS: atom_id res chain seq x y z
N MET A 1 29.66 13.98 29.92
CA MET A 1 28.42 14.68 29.51
C MET A 1 27.39 13.62 29.19
N LYS A 2 26.27 13.58 29.93
CA LYS A 2 25.19 12.63 29.69
C LYS A 2 24.46 13.07 28.42
N GLN A 3 24.67 12.36 27.32
CA GLN A 3 23.86 12.55 26.11
C GLN A 3 22.46 12.06 26.46
N ASN A 4 21.51 12.99 26.61
CA ASN A 4 20.10 12.66 26.70
C ASN A 4 19.70 11.98 25.39
N MET A 5 19.71 10.64 25.37
CA MET A 5 18.99 9.87 24.38
C MET A 5 17.51 10.00 24.73
N VAL A 6 16.89 11.07 24.26
CA VAL A 6 15.46 11.04 24.00
C VAL A 6 15.31 9.99 22.93
N ASP A 7 14.70 8.85 23.25
CA ASP A 7 14.33 7.83 22.27
C ASP A 7 13.57 8.54 21.15
N LYS A 8 14.26 8.82 20.05
CA LYS A 8 13.64 9.42 18.88
C LYS A 8 12.65 8.37 18.42
N ILE A 9 11.36 8.69 18.45
CA ILE A 9 10.33 7.77 18.01
C ILE A 9 10.58 7.50 16.51
N GLU A 10 11.17 6.35 16.21
CA GLU A 10 11.61 6.02 14.85
C GLU A 10 10.41 5.67 13.98
N THR A 11 10.21 6.47 12.93
CA THR A 11 9.25 6.17 11.86
C THR A 11 9.82 5.06 11.00
N ASN A 12 9.06 4.00 10.81
CA ASN A 12 9.42 2.89 9.93
C ASN A 12 8.45 2.80 8.74
N TYR A 13 8.95 2.36 7.59
CA TYR A 13 8.17 2.22 6.36
C TYR A 13 8.02 0.77 5.97
N ILE A 14 6.82 0.42 5.51
CA ILE A 14 6.53 -0.89 4.90
C ILE A 14 5.97 -0.63 3.51
N ILE A 15 6.72 -1.04 2.47
CA ILE A 15 6.32 -0.91 1.08
C ILE A 15 5.81 -2.27 0.58
N LEU A 16 4.57 -2.33 0.09
CA LEU A 16 3.93 -3.57 -0.35
C LEU A 16 3.59 -3.53 -1.84
N HIS A 17 4.03 -4.57 -2.54
CA HIS A 17 3.70 -4.80 -3.94
C HIS A 17 2.27 -5.34 -4.13
N GLY A 18 1.76 -5.23 -5.37
CA GLY A 18 0.44 -5.73 -5.75
C GLY A 18 0.40 -7.24 -6.07
N SER A 19 -0.70 -7.65 -6.70
CA SER A 19 -0.92 -9.05 -7.11
C SER A 19 0.15 -9.53 -8.07
N PHE A 20 0.65 -10.75 -7.85
CA PHE A 20 1.76 -11.35 -8.63
C PHE A 20 3.06 -10.52 -8.67
N GLY A 21 3.19 -9.49 -7.81
CA GLY A 21 4.33 -8.61 -7.77
C GLY A 21 5.50 -9.13 -6.93
N SER A 22 6.50 -8.28 -6.80
CA SER A 22 7.73 -8.54 -6.05
C SER A 22 8.28 -7.25 -5.41
N PRO A 23 9.18 -7.35 -4.41
CA PRO A 23 9.85 -6.21 -3.79
C PRO A 23 10.68 -5.34 -4.74
N ASP A 24 11.17 -5.91 -5.83
CA ASP A 24 11.99 -5.24 -6.84
C ASP A 24 11.19 -4.65 -8.02
N GLY A 25 9.87 -4.81 -8.00
CA GLY A 25 8.98 -4.26 -9.02
C GLY A 25 8.77 -2.74 -8.93
N ASN A 26 8.28 -2.15 -10.02
CA ASN A 26 7.83 -0.76 -10.12
C ASN A 26 8.89 0.22 -9.59
N TRP A 27 8.51 1.08 -8.65
CA TRP A 27 9.31 2.12 -8.01
C TRP A 27 9.70 1.76 -6.58
N PHE A 28 9.47 0.52 -6.12
CA PHE A 28 9.57 0.15 -4.70
C PHE A 28 11.00 0.24 -4.17
N LEU A 29 12.00 -0.32 -4.87
CA LEU A 29 13.41 -0.23 -4.45
C LEU A 29 14.00 1.17 -4.60
N TRP A 30 13.54 1.93 -5.61
CA TRP A 30 13.88 3.34 -5.72
C TRP A 30 13.38 4.10 -4.49
N LEU A 31 12.11 3.91 -4.10
CA LEU A 31 11.55 4.59 -2.95
C LEU A 31 12.24 4.15 -1.65
N LYS A 32 12.51 2.84 -1.49
CA LYS A 32 13.30 2.33 -0.36
C LYS A 32 14.62 3.07 -0.24
N THR A 33 15.37 3.17 -1.34
CA THR A 33 16.66 3.85 -1.39
C THR A 33 16.56 5.32 -0.97
N GLU A 34 15.55 6.04 -1.48
CA GLU A 34 15.36 7.46 -1.15
C GLU A 34 14.96 7.69 0.32
N LEU A 35 14.16 6.79 0.90
CA LEU A 35 13.78 6.86 2.30
C LEU A 35 14.93 6.46 3.25
N GLU A 36 15.74 5.46 2.89
CA GLU A 36 16.93 5.07 3.65
C GLU A 36 18.00 6.17 3.66
N LYS A 37 18.17 6.89 2.55
CA LYS A 37 19.03 8.10 2.49
C LYS A 37 18.59 9.19 3.47
N ARG A 38 17.31 9.22 3.85
CA ARG A 38 16.76 10.13 4.87
C ARG A 38 16.88 9.59 6.30
N GLY A 39 17.49 8.41 6.46
CA GLY A 39 17.73 7.78 7.76
C GLY A 39 16.52 7.04 8.33
N TYR A 40 15.57 6.62 7.49
CA TYR A 40 14.43 5.82 7.92
C TYR A 40 14.69 4.31 7.79
N ASP A 41 14.09 3.53 8.67
CA ASP A 41 13.98 2.08 8.51
C ASP A 41 12.89 1.75 7.48
N VAL A 42 13.22 0.94 6.48
CA VAL A 42 12.33 0.65 5.36
C VAL A 42 12.41 -0.82 5.00
N ILE A 43 11.26 -1.49 4.99
CA ILE A 43 11.16 -2.88 4.55
C ILE A 43 10.24 -3.00 3.34
N VAL A 44 10.62 -3.91 2.43
CA VAL A 44 9.84 -4.25 1.24
C VAL A 44 9.74 -5.78 1.21
N PRO A 45 8.81 -6.37 1.99
CA PRO A 45 8.73 -7.82 2.09
C PRO A 45 8.23 -8.44 0.78
N GLN A 46 8.73 -9.63 0.46
CA GLN A 46 8.09 -10.48 -0.54
C GLN A 46 6.80 -11.05 0.05
N MET A 47 5.67 -10.73 -0.56
CA MET A 47 4.38 -11.31 -0.18
C MET A 47 4.13 -12.60 -0.98
N PRO A 48 3.41 -13.59 -0.43
CA PRO A 48 3.02 -14.79 -1.15
C PRO A 48 2.22 -14.46 -2.43
N VAL A 49 2.68 -14.94 -3.59
CA VAL A 49 2.03 -14.68 -4.88
C VAL A 49 1.46 -15.96 -5.49
N GLY A 50 0.50 -15.79 -6.41
CA GLY A 50 -0.09 -16.89 -7.16
C GLY A 50 -1.45 -17.35 -6.63
N VAL A 51 -2.25 -17.96 -7.51
CA VAL A 51 -3.55 -18.55 -7.15
C VAL A 51 -3.37 -19.59 -6.05
N GLY A 52 -4.19 -19.50 -5.00
CA GLY A 52 -4.12 -20.37 -3.83
C GLY A 52 -3.07 -19.98 -2.78
N ASN A 53 -2.11 -19.12 -3.12
CA ASN A 53 -1.04 -18.69 -2.22
C ASN A 53 -1.16 -17.20 -1.83
N GLN A 54 -1.58 -16.35 -2.76
CA GLN A 54 -1.92 -14.96 -2.50
C GLN A 54 -3.30 -14.86 -1.83
N THR A 55 -3.31 -14.98 -0.50
CA THR A 55 -4.52 -14.90 0.32
C THR A 55 -4.33 -13.90 1.45
N PHE A 56 -5.44 -13.42 2.02
CA PHE A 56 -5.41 -12.53 3.18
C PHE A 56 -4.64 -13.17 4.34
N GLU A 57 -4.86 -14.47 4.58
CA GLU A 57 -4.24 -15.23 5.66
C GLU A 57 -2.73 -15.32 5.47
N ASN A 58 -2.27 -15.70 4.27
CA ASN A 58 -0.85 -15.86 3.98
C ASN A 58 -0.10 -14.52 4.02
N TRP A 59 -0.69 -13.46 3.47
CA TRP A 59 -0.12 -12.12 3.58
C TRP A 59 -0.11 -11.61 5.02
N SER A 60 -1.15 -11.93 5.80
CA SER A 60 -1.19 -11.60 7.24
C SER A 60 -0.08 -12.30 8.02
N GLN A 61 0.31 -13.54 7.67
CA GLN A 61 1.42 -14.21 8.34
C GLN A 61 2.77 -13.51 8.12
N VAL A 62 2.98 -12.94 6.93
CA VAL A 62 4.17 -12.10 6.69
C VAL A 62 4.13 -10.85 7.56
N LEU A 63 3.02 -10.11 7.56
CA LEU A 63 2.91 -8.88 8.36
C LEU A 63 3.03 -9.10 9.87
N LYS A 64 2.59 -10.25 10.39
CA LYS A 64 2.75 -10.62 11.81
C LYS A 64 4.20 -10.72 12.27
N GLN A 65 5.13 -10.96 11.37
CA GLN A 65 6.56 -11.04 11.68
C GLN A 65 7.23 -9.66 11.72
N LEU A 66 6.51 -8.60 11.31
CA LEU A 66 7.03 -7.25 11.17
C LEU A 66 6.60 -6.38 12.34
N LYS A 67 7.45 -5.40 12.69
CA LYS A 67 7.11 -4.39 13.70
C LYS A 67 6.17 -3.34 13.08
N ILE A 68 4.88 -3.46 13.38
CA ILE A 68 3.85 -2.52 12.96
C ILE A 68 3.28 -1.83 14.20
N ASN A 69 3.35 -0.51 14.23
CA ASN A 69 2.81 0.31 15.32
C ASN A 69 2.38 1.69 14.82
N GLU A 70 1.97 2.56 15.75
CA GLU A 70 1.48 3.91 15.47
C GLU A 70 2.48 4.85 14.79
N ASN A 71 3.75 4.46 14.65
CA ASN A 71 4.78 5.18 13.90
C ASN A 71 5.07 4.59 12.51
N THR A 72 4.43 3.48 12.17
CA THR A 72 4.60 2.81 10.88
C THR A 72 3.84 3.54 9.78
N ILE A 73 4.51 3.75 8.65
CA ILE A 73 3.92 4.27 7.42
C ILE A 73 3.84 3.13 6.41
N PHE A 74 2.64 2.85 5.90
CA PHE A 74 2.46 1.92 4.79
C PHE A 74 2.49 2.66 3.47
N VAL A 75 3.20 2.09 2.49
CA VAL A 75 3.12 2.47 1.09
C VAL A 75 2.69 1.23 0.31
N ALA A 76 1.49 1.22 -0.26
CA ALA A 76 0.94 -0.01 -0.84
C ALA A 76 0.38 0.22 -2.25
N HIS A 77 0.65 -0.72 -3.15
CA HIS A 77 0.25 -0.64 -4.56
C HIS A 77 -0.83 -1.69 -4.93
N SER A 78 -1.76 -1.30 -5.81
CA SER A 78 -2.75 -2.17 -6.45
C SER A 78 -3.71 -2.84 -5.46
N ILE A 79 -3.63 -4.16 -5.26
CA ILE A 79 -4.46 -4.89 -4.27
C ILE A 79 -4.01 -4.66 -2.82
N ALA A 80 -2.75 -4.28 -2.59
CA ALA A 80 -2.18 -4.18 -1.26
C ALA A 80 -2.88 -3.12 -0.37
N PRO A 81 -3.33 -1.96 -0.87
CA PRO A 81 -4.18 -1.02 -0.14
C PRO A 81 -5.37 -1.66 0.60
N VAL A 82 -6.22 -2.43 -0.09
CA VAL A 82 -7.38 -3.06 0.57
C VAL A 82 -6.96 -4.14 1.56
N PHE A 83 -5.88 -4.88 1.25
CA PHE A 83 -5.29 -5.81 2.19
C PHE A 83 -4.81 -5.11 3.48
N VAL A 84 -4.08 -3.99 3.38
CA VAL A 84 -3.60 -3.22 4.53
C VAL A 84 -4.78 -2.73 5.35
N CYS A 85 -5.81 -2.16 4.72
CA CYS A 85 -7.03 -1.76 5.42
C CYS A 85 -7.63 -2.92 6.21
N LYS A 86 -7.83 -4.08 5.55
CA LYS A 86 -8.37 -5.28 6.18
C LYS A 86 -7.50 -5.77 7.33
N TYR A 87 -6.19 -5.80 7.16
CA TYR A 87 -5.24 -6.24 8.17
C TYR A 87 -5.27 -5.36 9.42
N LEU A 88 -5.22 -4.02 9.24
CA LEU A 88 -5.26 -3.08 10.36
C LEU A 88 -6.59 -3.16 11.12
N ILE A 89 -7.71 -3.29 10.40
CA ILE A 89 -9.04 -3.44 11.00
C ILE A 89 -9.13 -4.75 11.79
N THR A 90 -8.76 -5.89 11.17
CA THR A 90 -8.87 -7.21 11.80
C THR A 90 -8.01 -7.32 13.06
N ASN A 91 -6.80 -6.77 13.05
CA ASN A 91 -5.85 -6.89 14.16
C ASN A 91 -5.90 -5.70 15.13
N GLN A 92 -6.73 -4.70 14.84
CA GLN A 92 -6.87 -3.47 15.61
C GLN A 92 -5.55 -2.69 15.80
N ILE A 93 -4.70 -2.71 14.78
CA ILE A 93 -3.36 -2.10 14.80
C ILE A 93 -3.46 -0.68 14.24
N LYS A 94 -2.89 0.30 14.93
CA LYS A 94 -2.78 1.67 14.42
C LYS A 94 -1.53 1.84 13.56
N ALA A 95 -1.61 2.70 12.55
CA ALA A 95 -0.50 3.11 11.72
C ALA A 95 -0.48 4.64 11.56
N LYS A 96 0.71 5.21 11.44
CA LYS A 96 0.93 6.66 11.35
C LYS A 96 0.25 7.26 10.14
N ARG A 97 0.51 6.67 8.97
CA ARG A 97 0.01 7.13 7.66
C ARG A 97 -0.11 5.95 6.71
N LEU A 98 -1.09 6.02 5.82
CA LEU A 98 -1.30 5.09 4.73
C LEU A 98 -1.17 5.84 3.41
N VAL A 99 -0.25 5.43 2.55
CA VAL A 99 -0.10 5.96 1.19
C VAL A 99 -0.41 4.84 0.21
N PHE A 100 -1.52 4.99 -0.50
CA PHE A 100 -2.07 3.97 -1.37
C PHE A 100 -1.97 4.40 -2.83
N VAL A 101 -1.55 3.48 -3.70
CA VAL A 101 -1.36 3.73 -5.12
C VAL A 101 -2.19 2.71 -5.90
N CYS A 102 -3.10 3.16 -6.76
CA CYS A 102 -4.02 2.33 -7.54
C CYS A 102 -4.85 1.35 -6.68
N GLY A 103 -5.31 1.82 -5.51
CA GLY A 103 -6.07 1.01 -4.57
C GLY A 103 -7.53 0.81 -4.99
N PHE A 104 -8.05 -0.41 -4.83
CA PHE A 104 -9.44 -0.74 -5.13
C PHE A 104 -10.02 -1.79 -4.18
N ASN A 105 -11.34 -1.90 -4.14
CA ASN A 105 -12.05 -2.90 -3.35
C ASN A 105 -13.31 -3.38 -4.10
N ASN A 106 -13.64 -4.66 -3.97
CA ASN A 106 -14.81 -5.29 -4.63
C ASN A 106 -14.87 -5.06 -6.16
N TYR A 107 -13.72 -5.05 -6.82
CA TYR A 107 -13.61 -4.92 -8.28
C TYR A 107 -13.10 -6.23 -8.88
N LEU A 108 -13.78 -6.72 -9.91
CA LEU A 108 -13.48 -7.95 -10.64
C LEU A 108 -13.57 -7.66 -12.14
N GLY A 109 -13.05 -8.58 -12.96
CA GLY A 109 -13.01 -8.45 -14.41
C GLY A 109 -11.62 -8.10 -14.97
N ILE A 110 -10.56 -8.22 -14.16
CA ILE A 110 -9.17 -8.03 -14.63
C ILE A 110 -8.74 -9.25 -15.45
N SER A 111 -8.77 -10.43 -14.82
CA SER A 111 -8.63 -11.75 -15.44
C SER A 111 -9.10 -12.81 -14.44
N PRO A 112 -9.38 -14.06 -14.85
CA PRO A 112 -9.72 -15.13 -13.92
C PRO A 112 -8.67 -15.33 -12.82
N GLU A 113 -7.37 -15.26 -13.13
CA GLU A 113 -6.31 -15.42 -12.14
C GLU A 113 -6.22 -14.24 -11.17
N TYR A 114 -6.30 -13.01 -11.68
CA TYR A 114 -6.27 -11.81 -10.84
C TYR A 114 -7.49 -11.72 -9.94
N ASP A 115 -8.67 -12.01 -10.47
CA ASP A 115 -9.91 -12.01 -9.72
C ASP A 115 -9.88 -13.05 -8.58
N ALA A 116 -9.29 -14.23 -8.84
CA ALA A 116 -9.15 -15.29 -7.84
C ALA A 116 -8.25 -14.88 -6.66
N VAL A 117 -7.17 -14.12 -6.90
CA VAL A 117 -6.26 -13.67 -5.83
C VAL A 117 -6.68 -12.35 -5.18
N ASN A 118 -7.47 -11.52 -5.86
CA ASN A 118 -7.94 -10.23 -5.35
C ASN A 118 -9.14 -10.41 -4.43
N LYS A 119 -10.09 -11.29 -4.80
CA LYS A 119 -11.34 -11.49 -4.06
C LYS A 119 -11.15 -11.79 -2.56
N PRO A 120 -10.19 -12.62 -2.12
CA PRO A 120 -9.95 -12.86 -0.69
C PRO A 120 -9.48 -11.62 0.09
N MET A 121 -8.93 -10.60 -0.58
CA MET A 121 -8.42 -9.38 0.05
C MET A 121 -9.53 -8.38 0.38
N PHE A 122 -10.71 -8.50 -0.25
CA PHE A 122 -11.80 -7.55 -0.08
C PHE A 122 -12.39 -7.53 1.33
N ILE A 123 -13.00 -6.39 1.65
CA ILE A 123 -13.62 -6.11 2.95
C ILE A 123 -14.87 -5.24 2.79
N ASN A 124 -15.89 -5.48 3.62
CA ASN A 124 -17.15 -4.73 3.56
C ASN A 124 -17.08 -3.39 4.32
N ASN A 125 -16.41 -3.35 5.47
CA ASN A 125 -16.31 -2.17 6.32
C ASN A 125 -15.02 -1.37 6.07
N LEU A 126 -14.70 -1.10 4.79
CA LEU A 126 -13.46 -0.42 4.39
C LEU A 126 -13.24 0.91 5.14
N ALA A 127 -14.30 1.71 5.35
CA ALA A 127 -14.23 2.99 6.04
C ALA A 127 -13.78 2.90 7.52
N ASP A 128 -13.85 1.72 8.15
CA ASP A 128 -13.38 1.51 9.51
C ASP A 128 -11.86 1.67 9.64
N VAL A 129 -11.10 1.64 8.53
CA VAL A 129 -9.65 1.90 8.55
C VAL A 129 -9.32 3.26 9.16
N ASN A 130 -10.25 4.22 9.06
CA ASN A 130 -10.12 5.55 9.68
C ASN A 130 -9.99 5.50 11.21
N LYS A 131 -10.38 4.40 11.87
CA LYS A 131 -10.15 4.20 13.32
C LYS A 131 -8.69 3.87 13.63
N TYR A 132 -7.94 3.40 12.63
CA TYR A 132 -6.59 2.84 12.74
C TYR A 132 -5.52 3.70 12.08
N SER A 133 -5.88 4.53 11.09
CA SER A 133 -5.04 5.60 10.60
C SER A 133 -5.90 6.80 10.20
N ARG A 134 -5.49 8.00 10.59
CA ARG A 134 -6.21 9.25 10.31
C ARG A 134 -5.60 10.06 9.16
N ASP A 135 -4.54 9.53 8.57
CA ASP A 135 -3.77 10.18 7.53
C ASP A 135 -3.60 9.20 6.37
N ILE A 136 -4.50 9.31 5.39
CA ILE A 136 -4.61 8.42 4.25
C ILE A 136 -4.51 9.23 2.97
N ILE A 137 -3.52 8.92 2.14
CA ILE A 137 -3.27 9.57 0.86
C ILE A 137 -3.43 8.53 -0.24
N CYS A 138 -4.24 8.83 -1.26
CA CYS A 138 -4.44 7.95 -2.40
C CYS A 138 -3.93 8.58 -3.71
N TYR A 139 -3.17 7.81 -4.47
CA TYR A 139 -2.79 8.09 -5.86
C TYR A 139 -3.48 7.09 -6.77
N TYR A 140 -4.00 7.55 -7.90
CA TYR A 140 -4.58 6.69 -8.93
C TYR A 140 -4.56 7.40 -10.28
N SER A 141 -4.88 6.71 -11.38
CA SER A 141 -4.73 7.25 -12.73
C SER A 141 -6.06 7.41 -13.44
N ASP A 142 -6.14 8.34 -14.40
CA ASP A 142 -7.31 8.50 -15.26
C ASP A 142 -7.40 7.49 -16.41
N ASN A 143 -6.34 6.70 -16.64
CA ASN A 143 -6.25 5.73 -17.74
C ASN A 143 -5.68 4.36 -17.32
N ASP A 144 -5.90 3.95 -16.08
CA ASP A 144 -5.51 2.62 -15.61
C ASP A 144 -6.12 1.50 -16.48
N PRO A 145 -5.30 0.63 -17.11
CA PRO A 145 -5.79 -0.37 -18.05
C PRO A 145 -6.39 -1.61 -17.38
N TYR A 146 -6.21 -1.81 -16.06
CA TYR A 146 -6.70 -2.99 -15.35
C TYR A 146 -7.89 -2.65 -14.46
N VAL A 147 -7.82 -1.55 -13.73
CA VAL A 147 -8.83 -1.15 -12.75
C VAL A 147 -9.52 0.11 -13.24
N SER A 148 -10.84 0.09 -13.39
CA SER A 148 -11.55 1.28 -13.85
C SER A 148 -11.32 2.48 -12.93
N TYR A 149 -11.17 3.67 -13.51
CA TYR A 149 -11.10 4.95 -12.79
C TYR A 149 -12.18 5.09 -11.71
N THR A 150 -13.42 4.70 -12.02
CA THR A 150 -14.55 4.78 -11.07
C THR A 150 -14.33 3.89 -9.83
N ALA A 151 -13.72 2.72 -9.98
CA ALA A 151 -13.43 1.83 -8.86
C ALA A 151 -12.33 2.38 -7.95
N GLU A 152 -11.24 2.88 -8.54
CA GLU A 152 -10.14 3.50 -7.78
C GLU A 152 -10.60 4.78 -7.07
N LYS A 153 -11.35 5.62 -7.79
CA LYS A 153 -11.96 6.83 -7.21
C LYS A 153 -12.90 6.49 -6.07
N LYS A 154 -13.77 5.47 -6.21
CA LYS A 154 -14.67 5.05 -5.13
C LYS A 154 -13.90 4.57 -3.90
N PHE A 155 -12.80 3.85 -4.09
CA PHE A 155 -11.93 3.43 -3.00
C PHE A 155 -11.33 4.65 -2.29
N ALA A 156 -10.74 5.58 -3.05
CA ALA A 156 -10.17 6.82 -2.51
C ALA A 156 -11.21 7.68 -1.79
N ASP A 157 -12.38 7.93 -2.39
CA ASP A 157 -13.46 8.71 -1.79
C ASP A 157 -13.95 8.12 -0.45
N THR A 158 -13.80 6.80 -0.25
CA THR A 158 -14.24 6.12 0.97
C THR A 158 -13.31 6.35 2.15
N ILE A 159 -11.99 6.50 1.92
CA ILE A 159 -10.99 6.46 3.00
C ILE A 159 -9.97 7.59 3.00
N ALA A 160 -9.72 8.24 1.87
CA ALA A 160 -8.61 9.16 1.73
C ALA A 160 -8.93 10.52 2.34
N ASN A 161 -7.94 11.10 3.02
CA ASN A 161 -7.95 12.51 3.41
C ASN A 161 -7.42 13.41 2.28
N GLN A 162 -6.53 12.87 1.45
CA GLN A 162 -5.99 13.52 0.27
C GLN A 162 -5.95 12.54 -0.90
N GLN A 163 -6.27 13.01 -2.10
CA GLN A 163 -6.22 12.20 -3.30
C GLN A 163 -5.57 12.95 -4.46
N TYR A 164 -4.81 12.21 -5.27
CA TYR A 164 -4.09 12.72 -6.43
C TYR A 164 -4.40 11.84 -7.64
N VAL A 165 -4.97 12.45 -8.68
CA VAL A 165 -5.18 11.79 -9.98
C VAL A 165 -3.98 12.09 -10.87
N ILE A 166 -3.27 11.05 -11.27
CA ILE A 166 -2.16 11.12 -12.19
C ILE A 166 -2.72 11.02 -13.62
N LYS A 167 -2.49 12.06 -14.42
CA LYS A 167 -2.92 12.05 -15.82
C LYS A 167 -2.06 11.09 -16.62
N SER A 168 -2.71 10.17 -17.33
CA SER A 168 -2.06 9.20 -18.21
C SER A 168 -1.01 8.32 -17.52
N GLY A 169 -1.17 8.03 -16.23
CA GLY A 169 -0.22 7.27 -15.40
C GLY A 169 -0.29 5.75 -15.55
N GLY A 170 -1.19 5.22 -16.37
CA GLY A 170 -1.49 3.78 -16.46
C GLY A 170 -1.82 3.21 -15.08
N HIS A 171 -1.23 2.06 -14.72
CA HIS A 171 -1.39 1.47 -13.37
C HIS A 171 -0.30 1.93 -12.37
N ILE A 172 0.42 3.02 -12.70
CA ILE A 172 1.54 3.55 -11.90
C ILE A 172 2.57 2.44 -11.58
N ASN A 173 2.82 1.60 -12.59
CA ASN A 173 3.68 0.43 -12.55
C ASN A 173 4.84 0.58 -13.55
N ALA A 174 5.80 -0.34 -13.53
CA ALA A 174 6.94 -0.33 -14.45
C ALA A 174 6.52 -0.38 -15.93
N GLU A 175 5.46 -1.12 -16.26
CA GLU A 175 4.89 -1.20 -17.62
C GLU A 175 4.39 0.17 -18.12
N SER A 176 3.94 1.02 -17.20
CA SER A 176 3.52 2.40 -17.46
C SER A 176 4.67 3.42 -17.32
N GLY A 177 5.92 2.95 -17.17
CA GLY A 177 7.12 3.79 -17.04
C GLY A 177 7.49 4.21 -15.62
N TYR A 178 6.79 3.71 -14.59
CA TYR A 178 7.05 4.08 -13.19
C TYR A 178 8.08 3.14 -12.53
N THR A 179 9.35 3.36 -12.87
CA THR A 179 10.50 2.79 -12.12
C THR A 179 10.98 3.72 -11.00
N LYS A 180 10.44 4.94 -10.96
CA LYS A 180 10.57 5.95 -9.91
C LYS A 180 9.24 6.68 -9.76
N PHE A 181 9.00 7.30 -8.61
CA PHE A 181 7.76 8.04 -8.37
C PHE A 181 8.03 9.30 -7.52
N ASP A 182 8.52 10.35 -8.17
CA ASP A 182 8.99 11.57 -7.48
C ASP A 182 7.89 12.27 -6.68
N GLU A 183 6.62 12.19 -7.11
CA GLU A 183 5.47 12.76 -6.42
C GLU A 183 5.19 12.08 -5.08
N ILE A 184 5.29 10.74 -5.00
CA ILE A 184 5.01 10.01 -3.76
C ILE A 184 6.02 10.39 -2.66
N LEU A 185 7.27 10.65 -3.05
CA LEU A 185 8.35 10.99 -2.13
C LEU A 185 8.16 12.37 -1.47
N LYS A 186 7.34 13.25 -2.05
CA LYS A 186 7.02 14.57 -1.48
C LYS A 186 6.07 14.49 -0.29
N VAL A 187 5.34 13.38 -0.14
CA VAL A 187 4.38 13.16 0.95
C VAL A 187 4.88 12.16 2.00
N LEU A 188 6.14 11.73 1.92
CA LEU A 188 6.80 10.79 2.83
C LEU A 188 8.01 11.48 3.48
#